data_AF-A0A2I1D6M3-F1
#
_entry.id   AF-A0A2I1D6M3-F1
#
_cell.length_a   1.000
_cell.length_b   1.000
_cell.length_c   1.000
_cell.angle_alpha   90.00
_cell.angle_beta   90.00
_cell.angle_gamma   90.00
#
_symmetry.space_group_name_H-M   'P 1'
#
loop_
_entity.id
_entity.type
_entity.pdbx_description
1 polymer ?
#
loop_
_entity_poly.entity_id
_entity_poly.type
_entity_poly.pdbx_seq_one_letter_code
_entity_poly.pdbx_strand_id
1 'polypeptide(L)'
;MPPTTKSLIPLSPKSLPKTLCLTEDCSAKPPTKMSSIPVFTVPPGWTTDRADDFYADWEDTNARGQTVAHAYGLGPGQPIMEDDDGLTQIFLSGNKFYLWDEMNDEIYEIVTQDIREIADVLGYGGQGGLNKRPLDQVGELAR
;
A
#
# COMPACT_ATOMS: atom_id res chain seq x y z
N MET A 1 -7.36 47.22 -54.50
CA MET A 1 -5.89 47.14 -54.39
C MET A 1 -5.49 45.68 -54.33
N PRO A 2 -4.67 45.16 -55.25
CA PRO A 2 -3.90 43.92 -55.06
C PRO A 2 -2.42 44.28 -54.80
N PRO A 3 -1.48 43.32 -54.62
CA PRO A 3 -1.01 42.86 -53.31
C PRO A 3 0.49 43.14 -53.08
N THR A 4 1.01 42.92 -51.87
CA THR A 4 2.46 42.73 -51.69
C THR A 4 2.75 41.65 -50.66
N THR A 5 3.33 40.57 -51.19
CA THR A 5 3.85 39.37 -50.56
C THR A 5 5.16 39.64 -49.79
N LYS A 6 5.30 39.08 -48.59
CA LYS A 6 6.58 38.69 -47.93
C LYS A 6 6.24 37.48 -47.06
N SER A 7 6.44 36.22 -47.47
CA SER A 7 7.67 35.44 -47.68
C SER A 7 8.56 35.24 -46.44
N LEU A 8 8.35 34.07 -45.81
CA LEU A 8 9.30 33.09 -45.23
C LEU A 8 10.25 33.50 -44.10
N ILE A 9 10.09 32.85 -42.93
CA ILE A 9 11.13 31.98 -42.32
C ILE A 9 10.45 30.82 -41.55
N PRO A 10 10.77 29.55 -41.83
CA PRO A 10 10.39 28.39 -41.01
C PRO A 10 11.43 28.14 -39.90
N LEU A 11 10.98 28.03 -38.64
CA LEU A 11 11.82 27.57 -37.53
C LEU A 11 11.77 26.04 -37.47
N SER A 12 12.80 25.39 -38.04
CA SER A 12 13.07 23.98 -37.82
C SER A 12 13.55 23.70 -36.38
N PRO A 13 13.28 22.51 -35.84
CA PRO A 13 13.65 22.11 -34.48
C PRO A 13 15.14 21.77 -34.41
N LYS A 14 15.87 22.37 -33.47
CA LYS A 14 17.26 22.01 -33.20
C LYS A 14 17.31 20.72 -32.37
N SER A 15 17.89 19.68 -32.95
CA SER A 15 18.22 18.42 -32.28
C SER A 15 19.54 18.50 -31.52
N LEU A 16 19.56 17.90 -30.32
CA LEU A 16 20.66 17.16 -29.67
C LEU A 16 21.94 17.93 -29.23
N PRO A 17 22.53 17.57 -28.06
CA PRO A 17 23.38 16.38 -28.00
C PRO A 17 23.10 15.40 -26.83
N LYS A 18 23.46 14.15 -27.12
CA LYS A 18 23.55 12.98 -26.26
C LYS A 18 24.68 13.08 -25.22
N THR A 19 24.42 12.46 -24.07
CA THR A 19 25.37 11.79 -23.16
C THR A 19 26.24 12.65 -22.23
N LEU A 20 25.97 12.55 -20.92
CA LEU A 20 26.95 12.04 -19.97
C LEU A 20 26.22 11.42 -18.75
N CYS A 21 26.31 10.11 -18.62
CA CYS A 21 26.03 9.39 -17.38
C CYS A 21 27.12 9.73 -16.37
N LEU A 22 26.77 10.14 -15.15
CA LEU A 22 27.61 9.93 -13.96
C LEU A 22 26.70 9.80 -12.72
N THR A 23 26.48 8.53 -12.35
CA THR A 23 26.42 8.01 -10.99
C THR A 23 25.58 8.76 -9.95
N GLU A 24 24.35 8.28 -9.73
CA GLU A 24 23.96 7.91 -8.38
C GLU A 24 23.42 6.48 -8.43
N ASP A 25 24.13 5.64 -7.69
CA ASP A 25 23.84 4.25 -7.42
C ASP A 25 22.51 4.20 -6.65
N CYS A 26 21.39 4.29 -7.37
CA CYS A 26 20.10 3.87 -6.83
C CYS A 26 20.09 2.34 -6.90
N SER A 27 20.97 1.73 -6.08
CA SER A 27 20.79 0.36 -5.61
C SER A 27 19.52 0.36 -4.78
N ALA A 28 18.38 0.40 -5.47
CA ALA A 28 17.14 -0.13 -4.96
C ALA A 28 17.48 -1.56 -4.54
N LYS A 29 17.64 -1.76 -3.23
CA LYS A 29 17.68 -3.10 -2.66
C LYS A 29 16.48 -3.83 -3.28
N PRO A 30 16.69 -5.00 -3.89
CA PRO A 30 15.56 -5.81 -4.33
C PRO A 30 14.62 -5.97 -3.13
N PRO A 31 13.29 -5.87 -3.32
CA PRO A 31 12.35 -6.01 -2.22
C PRO A 31 12.74 -7.24 -1.41
N THR A 32 13.00 -6.99 -0.13
CA THR A 32 13.35 -8.01 0.87
C THR A 32 12.47 -9.22 0.59
N LYS A 33 13.11 -10.35 0.24
CA LYS A 33 12.48 -11.64 -0.08
C LYS A 33 11.19 -11.79 0.73
N MET A 34 10.05 -11.52 0.09
CA MET A 34 8.77 -11.40 0.78
C MET A 34 8.50 -12.73 1.48
N SER A 35 8.22 -12.69 2.78
CA SER A 35 7.76 -13.87 3.49
C SER A 35 6.51 -14.36 2.77
N SER A 36 6.61 -15.51 2.10
CA SER A 36 5.45 -16.17 1.55
C SER A 36 4.52 -16.48 2.72
N ILE A 37 3.37 -15.84 2.73
CA ILE A 37 2.36 -16.05 3.77
C ILE A 37 1.93 -17.52 3.68
N PRO A 38 1.88 -18.25 4.82
CA PRO A 38 1.40 -19.62 4.81
C PRO A 38 0.00 -19.71 4.22
N VAL A 39 -0.30 -20.78 3.51
CA VAL A 39 -1.67 -21.06 3.07
C VAL A 39 -2.57 -21.20 4.30
N PHE A 40 -3.73 -20.54 4.27
CA PHE A 40 -4.73 -20.57 5.33
C PHE A 40 -6.12 -20.65 4.72
N THR A 41 -7.11 -21.01 5.53
CA THR A 41 -8.52 -20.98 5.15
C THR A 41 -9.09 -19.61 5.51
N VAL A 42 -9.65 -18.91 4.53
CA VAL A 42 -10.32 -17.62 4.78
C VAL A 42 -11.52 -17.84 5.71
N PRO A 43 -11.65 -17.08 6.80
CA PRO A 43 -12.75 -17.27 7.73
C PRO A 43 -14.09 -16.81 7.15
N PRO A 44 -15.23 -17.33 7.64
CA PRO A 44 -16.55 -16.81 7.27
C PRO A 44 -16.65 -15.30 7.54
N GLY A 45 -17.25 -14.56 6.60
CA GLY A 45 -17.35 -13.10 6.71
C GLY A 45 -16.12 -12.33 6.22
N TRP A 46 -15.13 -13.03 5.65
CA TRP A 46 -13.90 -12.47 5.11
C TRP A 46 -13.61 -13.02 3.72
N THR A 47 -12.79 -12.30 2.95
CA THR A 47 -12.43 -12.65 1.59
C THR A 47 -10.98 -12.30 1.27
N THR A 48 -10.40 -13.04 0.33
CA THR A 48 -9.09 -12.76 -0.32
C THR A 48 -9.26 -12.48 -1.82
N ASP A 49 -10.49 -12.62 -2.33
CA ASP A 49 -10.87 -12.72 -3.74
C ASP A 49 -11.93 -11.67 -4.09
N ARG A 50 -11.73 -10.42 -3.65
CA ARG A 50 -12.65 -9.30 -3.93
C ARG A 50 -11.95 -8.10 -4.58
N ALA A 51 -12.79 -7.13 -4.94
CA ALA A 51 -12.78 -6.32 -6.15
C ALA A 51 -11.49 -5.51 -6.41
N ASP A 52 -11.39 -4.94 -7.62
CA ASP A 52 -10.23 -4.15 -8.06
C ASP A 52 -9.81 -3.05 -7.05
N ASP A 53 -10.73 -2.64 -6.17
CA ASP A 53 -10.54 -1.65 -5.11
C ASP A 53 -9.75 -2.15 -3.89
N PHE A 54 -9.87 -3.42 -3.49
CA PHE A 54 -9.13 -3.99 -2.34
C PHE A 54 -7.62 -3.83 -2.50
N TYR A 55 -7.10 -4.13 -3.69
CA TYR A 55 -5.68 -3.93 -3.99
C TYR A 55 -5.36 -2.47 -4.32
N ALA A 56 -6.32 -1.68 -4.80
CA ALA A 56 -6.10 -0.28 -5.17
C ALA A 56 -5.61 0.56 -3.98
N ASP A 57 -6.06 0.25 -2.75
CA ASP A 57 -5.57 0.91 -1.53
C ASP A 57 -4.10 0.63 -1.22
N TRP A 58 -3.50 -0.37 -1.85
CA TRP A 58 -2.15 -0.82 -1.57
C TRP A 58 -1.22 -0.87 -2.80
N GLU A 59 -1.75 -0.70 -4.01
CA GLU A 59 -1.03 -0.90 -5.28
C GLU A 59 0.11 0.11 -5.48
N ASP A 60 -0.14 1.38 -5.16
CA ASP A 60 0.81 2.48 -5.35
C ASP A 60 1.30 3.05 -4.01
N THR A 61 2.51 3.62 -4.00
CA THR A 61 3.09 4.27 -2.81
C THR A 61 2.22 5.40 -2.23
N ASN A 62 1.37 6.01 -3.06
CA ASN A 62 0.45 7.08 -2.65
C ASN A 62 -0.99 6.58 -2.45
N ALA A 63 -1.24 5.28 -2.56
CA ALA A 63 -2.54 4.70 -2.28
C ALA A 63 -2.89 4.89 -0.79
N ARG A 64 -4.19 4.81 -0.48
CA ARG A 64 -4.71 5.15 0.84
C ARG A 64 -4.10 4.27 1.93
N GLY A 65 -4.13 2.96 1.77
CA GLY A 65 -3.54 2.00 2.70
C GLY A 65 -2.05 2.23 2.92
N GLN A 66 -1.28 2.52 1.87
CA GLN A 66 0.14 2.87 2.01
C GLN A 66 0.36 4.19 2.79
N THR A 67 -0.45 5.20 2.51
CA THR A 67 -0.38 6.50 3.19
C THR A 67 -0.69 6.37 4.68
N VAL A 68 -1.74 5.61 5.03
CA VAL A 68 -2.11 5.34 6.42
C VAL A 68 -1.01 4.54 7.10
N ALA A 69 -0.52 3.44 6.50
CA ALA A 69 0.58 2.65 7.07
C ALA A 69 1.82 3.51 7.37
N HIS A 70 2.19 4.42 6.47
CA HIS A 70 3.30 5.35 6.68
C HIS A 70 3.06 6.36 7.80
N ALA A 71 1.83 6.85 7.99
CA ALA A 71 1.48 7.75 9.10
C ALA A 71 1.70 7.08 10.47
N TYR A 72 1.55 5.76 10.54
CA TYR A 72 1.85 4.93 11.72
C TYR A 72 3.31 4.42 11.77
N GLY A 73 4.19 4.93 10.89
CA GLY A 73 5.60 4.56 10.87
C GLY A 73 5.89 3.17 10.32
N LEU A 74 4.91 2.55 9.67
CA LEU A 74 5.06 1.25 9.04
C LEU A 74 5.74 1.38 7.67
N GLY A 75 6.34 0.27 7.23
CA GLY A 75 6.78 0.12 5.85
C GLY A 75 5.61 -0.18 4.92
N PRO A 76 5.88 -0.43 3.62
CA PRO A 76 4.85 -0.79 2.66
C PRO A 76 3.99 -1.94 3.17
N GLY A 77 2.67 -1.76 3.09
CA GLY A 77 1.71 -2.79 3.45
C GLY A 77 1.36 -3.69 2.26
N GLN A 78 1.03 -4.94 2.56
CA GLN A 78 0.50 -5.90 1.62
C GLN A 78 -0.84 -6.41 2.16
N PRO A 79 -1.96 -6.21 1.44
CA PRO A 79 -3.26 -6.64 1.91
C PRO A 79 -3.35 -8.17 1.86
N ILE A 80 -3.95 -8.77 2.89
CA ILE A 80 -4.06 -10.23 3.05
C ILE A 80 -5.49 -10.68 2.87
N MET A 81 -6.42 -10.05 3.58
CA MET A 81 -7.85 -10.31 3.51
C MET A 81 -8.63 -9.13 4.05
N GLU A 82 -9.89 -8.99 3.64
CA GLU A 82 -10.83 -7.99 4.12
C GLU A 82 -12.12 -8.64 4.63
N ASP A 83 -12.88 -7.93 5.44
CA ASP A 83 -14.22 -8.34 5.79
C ASP A 83 -15.18 -8.15 4.60
N ASP A 84 -16.31 -8.89 4.62
CA ASP A 84 -17.28 -8.86 3.53
C ASP A 84 -17.92 -7.47 3.29
N ASP A 85 -17.82 -6.57 4.26
CA ASP A 85 -18.32 -5.20 4.22
C ASP A 85 -17.29 -4.19 3.67
N GLY A 86 -16.02 -4.58 3.53
CA GLY A 86 -14.94 -3.71 3.06
C GLY A 86 -14.66 -2.56 4.02
N LEU A 87 -14.83 -2.78 5.32
CA LEU A 87 -14.59 -1.79 6.37
C LEU A 87 -13.34 -2.10 7.19
N THR A 88 -12.86 -3.35 7.11
CA THR A 88 -11.71 -3.80 7.88
C THR A 88 -10.80 -4.68 7.05
N GLN A 89 -9.51 -4.39 7.07
CA GLN A 89 -8.52 -5.13 6.31
C GLN A 89 -7.41 -5.67 7.21
N ILE A 90 -7.01 -6.91 6.98
CA ILE A 90 -5.77 -7.49 7.52
C ILE A 90 -4.69 -7.30 6.48
N PHE A 91 -3.58 -6.69 6.87
CA PHE A 91 -2.43 -6.49 6.01
C PHE A 91 -1.13 -6.86 6.71
N LEU A 92 -0.11 -7.19 5.93
CA LEU A 92 1.25 -7.46 6.38
C LEU A 92 2.11 -6.22 6.12
N SER A 93 2.86 -5.78 7.12
CA SER A 93 3.96 -4.82 6.92
C SER A 93 5.22 -5.34 7.60
N GLY A 94 6.32 -5.43 6.86
CA GLY A 94 7.52 -6.11 7.31
C GLY A 94 7.28 -7.60 7.58
N ASN A 95 7.24 -7.98 8.86
CA ASN A 95 7.01 -9.35 9.32
C ASN A 95 5.87 -9.47 10.34
N LYS A 96 5.00 -8.46 10.41
CA LYS A 96 3.89 -8.39 11.35
C LYS A 96 2.57 -8.19 10.63
N PHE A 97 1.51 -8.71 11.23
CA PHE A 97 0.14 -8.52 10.78
C PHE A 97 -0.50 -7.35 11.53
N TYR A 98 -1.34 -6.64 10.78
CA TYR A 98 -2.04 -5.48 11.25
C TYR A 98 -3.50 -5.57 10.81
N LEU A 99 -4.37 -4.96 11.60
CA LEU A 99 -5.76 -4.71 11.25
C LEU A 99 -5.89 -3.20 11.01
N TRP A 100 -6.41 -2.84 9.84
CA TRP A 100 -6.81 -1.48 9.50
C TRP A 100 -8.33 -1.38 9.61
N ASP A 101 -8.81 -0.52 10.51
CA ASP A 101 -10.19 -0.04 10.51
C ASP A 101 -10.26 1.15 9.54
N GLU A 102 -10.86 0.90 8.39
CA GLU A 102 -10.92 1.87 7.31
C GLU A 102 -11.84 3.05 7.63
N MET A 103 -12.85 2.87 8.49
CA MET A 103 -13.79 3.93 8.83
C MET A 103 -13.12 5.00 9.69
N ASN A 104 -12.20 4.59 10.56
CA ASN A 104 -11.53 5.47 11.52
C ASN A 104 -10.06 5.78 11.16
N ASP A 105 -9.55 5.20 10.07
CA ASP A 105 -8.13 5.21 9.70
C ASP A 105 -7.21 4.76 10.85
N GLU A 106 -7.69 3.82 11.67
CA GLU A 106 -6.96 3.29 12.83
C GLU A 106 -6.24 1.99 12.48
N ILE A 107 -4.99 1.87 12.89
CA ILE A 107 -4.21 0.63 12.75
C ILE A 107 -3.99 -0.02 14.10
N TYR A 108 -4.17 -1.34 14.13
CA TYR A 108 -3.92 -2.19 15.27
C TYR A 108 -2.87 -3.26 14.92
N GLU A 109 -1.83 -3.41 15.74
CA GLU A 109 -0.87 -4.51 15.65
C GLU A 109 -1.51 -5.76 16.22
N ILE A 110 -1.52 -6.83 15.42
CA ILE A 110 -2.00 -8.14 15.86
C ILE A 110 -0.83 -8.85 16.54
N VAL A 111 -1.06 -9.35 17.76
CA VAL A 111 0.01 -9.91 18.60
C VAL A 111 0.58 -11.21 18.03
N THR A 112 -0.28 -12.06 17.44
CA THR A 112 0.18 -13.29 16.79
C THR A 112 0.79 -13.00 15.41
N GLN A 113 1.78 -13.80 15.04
CA GLN A 113 2.43 -13.78 13.73
C GLN A 113 2.00 -14.97 12.86
N ASP A 114 0.97 -15.73 13.26
CA ASP A 114 0.43 -16.85 12.49
C ASP A 114 -0.91 -16.47 11.87
N ILE A 115 -0.94 -16.33 10.54
CA ILE A 115 -2.15 -16.00 9.79
C ILE A 115 -3.28 -17.02 10.01
N ARG A 116 -2.95 -18.28 10.30
CA ARG A 116 -3.95 -19.33 10.56
C ARG A 116 -4.65 -19.08 11.89
N GLU A 117 -3.91 -18.66 12.92
CA GLU A 117 -4.49 -18.28 14.21
C GLU A 117 -5.37 -17.05 14.07
N ILE A 118 -4.94 -16.05 13.28
CA ILE A 118 -5.76 -14.87 12.97
C ILE A 118 -7.07 -15.29 12.30
N ALA A 119 -6.99 -16.13 11.27
CA ALA A 119 -8.16 -16.62 10.55
C ALA A 119 -9.10 -17.42 11.47
N ASP A 120 -8.57 -18.34 12.28
CA ASP A 120 -9.38 -19.12 13.24
C ASP A 120 -10.11 -18.19 14.21
N VAL A 121 -9.42 -17.22 14.81
CA VAL A 121 -10.03 -16.26 15.76
C VAL A 121 -11.12 -15.44 15.09
N LEU A 122 -10.89 -14.95 13.87
CA LEU A 122 -11.90 -14.22 13.11
C LEU A 122 -13.13 -15.08 12.81
N GLY A 123 -12.94 -16.35 12.47
CA GLY A 123 -14.04 -17.27 12.17
C GLY A 123 -14.92 -17.62 13.38
N TYR A 124 -14.36 -17.65 14.60
CA TYR A 124 -15.11 -18.02 15.81
C TYR A 124 -15.57 -16.83 16.65
N GLY A 125 -14.77 -15.77 16.74
CA GLY A 125 -14.98 -14.64 17.64
C GLY A 125 -15.03 -13.28 16.96
N GLY A 126 -14.88 -13.23 15.63
CA GLY A 126 -14.78 -12.00 14.87
C GLY A 126 -13.58 -11.13 15.27
N GLN A 127 -13.59 -9.87 14.85
CA GLN A 127 -12.51 -8.92 15.11
C GLN A 127 -12.31 -8.65 16.61
N GLY A 128 -13.38 -8.73 17.41
CA GLY A 128 -13.34 -8.56 18.87
C GLY A 128 -12.52 -9.63 19.59
N GLY A 129 -12.37 -10.81 18.99
CA GLY A 129 -11.54 -11.90 19.53
C GLY A 129 -10.05 -11.72 19.30
N LEU A 130 -9.63 -10.85 18.36
CA LEU A 130 -8.22 -10.63 18.07
C LEU A 130 -7.51 -9.97 19.24
N ASN A 131 -6.43 -10.60 19.70
CA ASN A 131 -5.46 -9.96 20.57
C ASN A 131 -4.64 -8.95 19.77
N LYS A 132 -5.01 -7.68 19.88
CA LYS A 132 -4.45 -6.58 19.11
C LYS A 132 -4.20 -5.36 19.99
N ARG A 133 -3.28 -4.49 19.56
CA ARG A 133 -2.92 -3.26 20.27
C ARG A 133 -3.00 -2.07 19.30
N PRO A 134 -3.61 -0.95 19.69
CA PRO A 134 -3.60 0.24 18.82
C PRO A 134 -2.16 0.72 18.62
N LEU A 135 -1.85 1.21 17.42
CA LEU A 135 -0.64 2.00 17.18
C LEU A 135 -0.95 3.48 17.33
N ASP A 136 0.09 4.25 17.64
CA ASP A 136 0.05 5.70 17.61
C ASP A 136 0.62 6.22 16.28
N GLN A 137 0.08 7.32 15.78
CA GLN A 137 0.65 7.98 14.61
C GLN A 137 1.99 8.64 14.98
N VAL A 138 2.98 8.51 14.09
CA VAL A 138 4.33 9.05 14.34
C VAL A 138 4.35 10.58 14.33
N GLY A 139 3.34 11.22 13.72
CA GLY A 139 3.20 12.68 13.66
C GLY A 139 2.67 13.34 14.94
N GLU A 140 2.09 12.59 15.88
CA GLU A 140 1.44 13.15 17.08
C GLU A 140 2.39 13.30 18.28
N LEU A 141 3.54 12.60 18.27
CA LEU A 141 4.54 12.65 19.33
C LEU A 141 5.56 13.80 19.18
N ALA A 142 5.36 14.71 18.22
CA ALA A 142 6.31 15.76 17.85
C ALA A 142 5.84 17.20 18.17
N ARG A 143 4.93 17.41 19.12
CA ARG A 143 4.51 18.76 19.56
C ARG A 143 4.78 19.01 21.04
#